data_AF-A0A957L880-F1
#
_entry.id   AF-A0A957L880-F1
#
_cell.length_a   1.000
_cell.length_b   1.000
_cell.length_c   1.000
_cell.angle_alpha   90.00
_cell.angle_beta   90.00
_cell.angle_gamma   90.00
#
_symmetry.space_group_name_H-M   'P 1'
#
loop_
_entity.id
_entity.type
_entity.pdbx_description
1 polymer ?
#
loop_
_entity_poly.entity_id
_entity_poly.type
_entity_poly.pdbx_seq_one_letter_code
_entity_poly.pdbx_strand_id
1 'polypeptide(L)'
;MSAQTISNQTEQRRRPISWSKVAAWLVIISAIVIIIIPFLWVIRTALSTQRELLAQPKALLPVGFTYNNFLRVLGQVDTATAVAAGGSGQQINFWLFLRNSIIVTSLIVVCQTFFSSLAAYAFARL
;
A
#
# COMPACT_ATOMS: atom_id res chain seq x y z
N MET A 1 -31.07 24.99 -55.42
CA MET A 1 -29.63 25.24 -55.13
C MET A 1 -29.54 26.32 -54.07
N SER A 2 -29.33 25.94 -52.81
CA SER A 2 -28.60 26.70 -51.76
C SER A 2 -28.78 25.97 -50.43
N ALA A 3 -27.89 25.00 -50.22
CA ALA A 3 -27.70 24.37 -48.92
C ALA A 3 -27.18 25.43 -47.94
N GLN A 4 -27.96 25.76 -46.92
CA GLN A 4 -27.46 26.54 -45.79
C GLN A 4 -26.73 25.58 -44.85
N THR A 5 -25.40 25.56 -45.03
CA THR A 5 -24.43 24.95 -44.13
C THR A 5 -24.59 25.56 -42.73
N ILE A 6 -25.20 24.80 -41.82
CA ILE A 6 -25.18 25.12 -40.38
C ILE A 6 -23.73 24.92 -39.92
N SER A 7 -23.01 26.03 -39.81
CA SER A 7 -21.62 26.05 -39.35
C SER A 7 -21.55 25.61 -37.89
N ASN A 8 -20.87 24.48 -37.67
CA ASN A 8 -20.35 24.05 -36.38
C ASN A 8 -19.59 25.19 -35.70
N GLN A 9 -20.16 25.75 -34.63
CA GLN A 9 -19.41 26.54 -33.65
C GLN A 9 -19.41 25.80 -32.32
N THR A 10 -18.61 24.75 -32.25
CA THR A 10 -18.06 24.27 -30.99
C THR A 10 -17.03 25.30 -30.50
N GLU A 11 -17.50 26.42 -29.96
CA GLU A 11 -16.69 27.24 -29.08
C GLU A 11 -16.31 26.39 -27.86
N GLN A 12 -15.16 25.71 -27.93
CA GLN A 12 -14.51 25.16 -26.76
C GLN A 12 -14.04 26.34 -25.90
N ARG A 13 -14.94 26.85 -25.06
CA ARG A 13 -14.64 27.79 -23.99
C ARG A 13 -13.51 27.20 -23.16
N ARG A 14 -12.29 27.71 -23.35
CA ARG A 14 -11.14 27.39 -22.49
C ARG A 14 -11.50 27.84 -21.08
N ARG A 15 -11.95 26.90 -20.25
CA ARG A 15 -12.31 27.20 -18.85
C ARG A 15 -11.03 27.68 -18.16
N PRO A 16 -11.01 28.88 -17.57
CA PRO A 16 -9.85 29.33 -16.82
C PRO A 16 -9.56 28.32 -15.71
N ILE A 17 -8.28 28.07 -15.45
CA ILE A 17 -7.83 27.16 -14.39
C ILE A 17 -8.45 27.68 -13.09
N SER A 18 -9.42 26.95 -12.54
CA SER A 18 -10.04 27.38 -11.30
C SER A 18 -9.06 27.16 -10.16
N TRP A 19 -8.77 28.21 -9.40
CA TRP A 19 -7.87 28.16 -8.25
C TRP A 19 -8.26 27.05 -7.26
N SER A 20 -9.56 26.77 -7.14
CA SER A 20 -10.10 25.65 -6.37
C SER A 20 -9.61 24.28 -6.85
N LYS A 21 -9.42 24.07 -8.16
CA LYS A 21 -8.85 22.82 -8.69
C LYS A 21 -7.38 22.70 -8.33
N VAL A 22 -6.61 23.78 -8.41
CA VAL A 22 -5.19 23.77 -8.03
C VAL A 22 -5.06 23.43 -6.54
N ALA A 23 -5.87 24.07 -5.68
CA ALA A 23 -5.92 23.74 -4.26
C ALA A 23 -6.30 22.28 -4.00
N ALA A 24 -7.33 21.76 -4.69
CA ALA A 24 -7.73 20.36 -4.56
C ALA A 24 -6.60 19.38 -4.96
N TRP A 25 -5.90 19.66 -6.06
CA TRP A 25 -4.76 18.85 -6.50
C TRP A 25 -3.58 18.90 -5.52
N LEU A 26 -3.28 20.08 -4.96
CA LEU A 26 -2.25 20.21 -3.92
C LEU A 26 -2.58 19.38 -2.68
N VAL A 27 -3.84 19.37 -2.25
CA VAL A 27 -4.30 18.54 -1.12
C VAL A 27 -4.13 17.06 -1.43
N ILE A 28 -4.53 16.61 -2.63
CA ILE A 28 -4.38 15.22 -3.07
C ILE A 28 -2.92 14.80 -3.11
N ILE A 29 -2.05 15.62 -3.73
CA ILE A 29 -0.60 15.34 -3.81
C ILE A 29 0.00 15.26 -2.40
N SER A 30 -0.37 16.19 -1.51
CA SER A 30 0.11 16.20 -0.13
C SER A 30 -0.31 14.94 0.62
N ALA A 31 -1.57 14.50 0.47
CA ALA A 31 -2.07 13.27 1.07
C ALA A 31 -1.29 12.05 0.55
N ILE A 32 -0.99 11.97 -0.75
CA ILE A 32 -0.18 10.91 -1.34
C ILE A 32 1.23 10.90 -0.75
N VAL A 33 1.88 12.07 -0.64
CA VAL A 33 3.23 12.17 -0.05
C VAL A 33 3.22 11.68 1.40
N ILE A 34 2.22 12.06 2.20
CA ILE A 34 2.08 11.61 3.59
C ILE A 34 1.95 10.07 3.67
N ILE A 35 1.24 9.45 2.73
CA ILE A 35 1.08 7.99 2.66
C ILE A 35 2.38 7.29 2.21
N ILE A 36 3.14 7.89 1.29
CA ILE A 36 4.36 7.29 0.74
C ILE A 36 5.51 7.29 1.75
N ILE A 37 5.63 8.32 2.60
CA ILE A 37 6.72 8.44 3.57
C ILE A 37 6.90 7.17 4.46
N PRO A 38 5.86 6.65 5.15
CA PRO A 38 6.01 5.45 5.96
C PRO A 38 6.34 4.21 5.12
N PHE A 39 5.86 4.14 3.87
CA PHE A 39 6.17 3.05 2.95
C PHE A 39 7.66 3.04 2.56
N LEU A 40 8.23 4.21 2.27
CA LEU A 40 9.68 4.34 2.02
C LEU A 40 10.51 3.93 3.24
N TRP A 41 10.02 4.23 4.44
CA TRP A 41 10.67 3.80 5.68
C TRP A 41 10.66 2.27 5.86
N VAL A 42 9.55 1.61 5.53
CA VAL A 42 9.45 0.14 5.55
C VAL A 42 10.37 -0.50 4.50
N ILE A 43 10.48 0.05 3.30
CA ILE A 43 11.41 -0.46 2.27
C ILE A 43 12.86 -0.35 2.76
N ARG A 44 13.23 0.81 3.35
CA ARG A 44 14.56 1.03 3.91
C ARG A 44 14.90 -0.04 4.95
N THR A 45 13.98 -0.33 5.88
CA THR A 45 14.23 -1.29 6.96
C THR A 45 14.19 -2.73 6.48
N ALA A 46 13.36 -3.06 5.48
CA ALA A 46 13.31 -4.40 4.89
C ALA A 46 14.62 -4.76 4.16
N LEU A 47 15.27 -3.79 3.52
CA LEU A 47 16.48 -3.99 2.71
C LEU A 47 17.80 -3.75 3.46
N SER A 48 17.77 -3.51 4.78
CA SER A 48 18.97 -3.24 5.59
C SER A 48 19.02 -4.23 6.77
N THR A 49 20.21 -4.56 7.27
CA THR A 49 20.29 -5.37 8.51
C THR A 49 19.96 -4.53 9.74
N GLN A 50 19.45 -5.16 10.80
CA GLN A 50 19.17 -4.46 12.07
C GLN A 50 20.44 -3.81 12.63
N ARG A 51 21.58 -4.48 12.49
CA ARG A 51 22.88 -3.97 12.93
C ARG A 51 23.28 -2.68 12.23
N GLU A 52 23.10 -2.61 10.91
CA GLU A 52 23.46 -1.43 10.11
C GLU A 52 22.50 -0.26 10.33
N LEU A 53 21.20 -0.54 10.51
CA LEU A 53 20.20 0.46 10.86
C LEU A 53 20.50 1.14 12.20
N LEU A 54 20.94 0.37 13.20
CA LEU A 54 21.34 0.90 14.51
C LEU A 54 22.66 1.67 14.46
N ALA A 55 23.59 1.27 13.58
CA ALA A 55 24.87 1.97 13.40
C ALA A 55 24.71 3.32 12.67
N GLN A 56 23.75 3.43 11.73
CA GLN A 56 23.53 4.64 10.92
C GLN A 56 22.04 5.05 10.90
N PRO A 57 21.50 5.52 12.05
CA PRO A 57 20.08 5.82 12.18
C PRO A 57 19.60 6.97 11.28
N LYS A 58 20.48 7.95 11.00
CA LYS A 58 20.19 9.16 10.20
C LYS A 58 20.21 8.95 8.68
N ALA A 59 20.65 7.78 8.19
CA ALA A 59 20.69 7.55 6.75
C ALA A 59 19.27 7.48 6.17
N LEU A 60 18.97 8.28 5.15
CA LEU A 60 17.64 8.27 4.51
C LEU A 60 17.47 7.10 3.53
N LEU A 61 18.59 6.56 3.03
CA LEU A 61 18.64 5.40 2.13
C LEU A 61 18.98 4.12 2.90
N PRO A 62 18.68 2.92 2.33
CA PRO A 62 19.09 1.65 2.91
C PRO A 62 20.60 1.62 3.14
N VAL A 63 21.01 1.25 4.36
CA VAL A 63 22.42 1.10 4.73
C VAL A 63 22.74 -0.38 4.73
N GLY A 64 23.69 -0.80 3.88
CA GLY A 64 24.00 -2.22 3.70
C GLY A 64 22.88 -3.00 3.03
N PHE A 65 22.69 -2.74 1.74
CA PHE A 65 21.66 -3.39 0.93
C PHE A 65 21.71 -4.91 1.02
N THR A 66 20.62 -5.53 1.49
CA THR A 66 20.53 -6.98 1.68
C THR A 66 19.13 -7.51 1.41
N TYR A 67 19.08 -8.73 0.88
CA TYR A 67 17.83 -9.51 0.72
C TYR A 67 17.65 -10.57 1.83
N ASN A 68 18.58 -10.65 2.77
CA ASN A 68 18.62 -11.69 3.79
C ASN A 68 17.36 -11.68 4.68
N ASN A 69 16.80 -10.51 4.98
CA ASN A 69 15.55 -10.39 5.73
C ASN A 69 14.37 -11.10 5.04
N PHE A 70 14.28 -11.05 3.71
CA PHE A 70 13.23 -11.73 2.95
C PHE A 70 13.45 -13.25 2.97
N LEU A 71 14.68 -13.69 2.70
CA LEU A 71 15.05 -15.11 2.75
C LEU A 71 14.80 -15.71 4.14
N ARG A 72 15.03 -14.92 5.20
CA ARG A 72 14.77 -15.32 6.59
C ARG A 72 13.28 -15.57 6.83
N VAL A 73 12.40 -14.69 6.33
CA VAL A 73 10.94 -14.87 6.45
C VAL A 73 10.49 -16.10 5.64
N LEU A 74 11.14 -16.38 4.51
CA LEU A 74 10.88 -17.56 3.69
C LEU A 74 11.50 -18.86 4.24
N GLY A 75 12.26 -18.80 5.34
CA GLY A 75 12.90 -19.97 5.96
C GLY A 75 14.13 -20.48 5.23
N GLN A 76 14.74 -19.68 4.36
CA GLN A 76 15.89 -20.05 3.51
C GLN A 76 17.26 -19.64 4.11
N VAL A 77 17.29 -19.21 5.37
CA VAL A 77 18.50 -18.69 6.03
C VAL A 77 18.77 -19.47 7.30
N ASP A 78 20.02 -19.89 7.49
CA ASP A 78 20.46 -20.57 8.70
C ASP A 78 20.30 -19.68 9.95
N THR A 79 19.94 -20.29 11.07
CA THR A 79 19.71 -19.59 12.35
C THR A 79 20.94 -18.81 12.81
N ALA A 80 22.14 -19.35 12.60
CA ALA A 80 23.40 -18.68 12.94
C ALA A 80 23.60 -17.37 12.16
N THR A 81 23.35 -17.40 10.84
CA THR A 81 23.45 -16.23 9.96
C THR A 81 22.37 -15.19 10.30
N ALA A 82 21.16 -15.63 10.63
CA ALA A 82 20.07 -14.76 11.05
C ALA A 82 20.37 -14.03 12.38
N VAL A 83 21.01 -14.69 13.33
CA VAL A 83 21.44 -14.07 14.60
C VAL A 83 22.58 -13.09 14.36
N ALA A 84 23.57 -13.45 13.54
CA ALA A 84 24.69 -12.57 13.20
C ALA A 84 24.25 -11.25 12.52
N ALA A 85 23.16 -11.29 11.75
CA ALA A 85 22.54 -10.11 11.13
C ALA A 85 21.71 -9.24 12.10
N GLY A 86 21.64 -9.59 13.39
CA GLY A 86 20.87 -8.89 14.42
C GLY A 86 19.45 -9.43 14.63
N GLY A 87 19.18 -10.66 14.21
CA GLY A 87 17.90 -11.33 14.38
C GLY A 87 17.78 -12.14 15.69
N SER A 88 16.54 -12.39 16.12
CA SER A 88 16.21 -13.17 17.32
C SER A 88 16.47 -14.70 17.23
N GLY A 89 16.96 -15.22 16.10
CA GLY A 89 17.14 -16.66 15.89
C GLY A 89 15.85 -17.48 15.79
N GLN A 90 14.67 -16.87 15.95
CA GLN A 90 13.39 -17.55 15.78
C GLN A 90 13.13 -17.93 14.32
N GLN A 91 12.63 -19.16 14.13
CA GLN A 91 12.11 -19.64 12.86
C GLN A 91 10.71 -19.09 12.62
N ILE A 92 10.50 -18.49 11.45
CA ILE A 92 9.21 -17.92 11.05
C ILE A 92 8.56 -18.86 10.05
N ASN A 93 7.41 -19.44 10.41
CA ASN A 93 6.61 -20.26 9.51
C ASN A 93 5.68 -19.36 8.67
N PHE A 94 6.25 -18.56 7.77
CA PHE A 94 5.52 -17.57 6.98
C PHE A 94 4.32 -18.15 6.23
N TRP A 95 4.48 -19.30 5.57
CA TRP A 95 3.42 -19.96 4.82
C TRP A 95 2.23 -20.38 5.69
N LEU A 96 2.51 -20.81 6.93
CA LEU A 96 1.45 -21.16 7.88
C LEU A 96 0.66 -19.91 8.28
N PHE A 97 1.35 -18.82 8.62
CA PHE A 97 0.70 -17.57 8.98
C PHE A 97 -0.08 -16.96 7.81
N LEU A 98 0.46 -17.03 6.59
CA LEU A 98 -0.21 -16.57 5.37
C LEU A 98 -1.50 -17.37 5.13
N ARG A 99 -1.41 -18.70 5.17
CA ARG A 99 -2.58 -19.58 4.99
C ARG A 99 -3.65 -19.32 6.04
N ASN A 100 -3.26 -19.24 7.31
CA ASN A 100 -4.20 -18.97 8.40
C ASN A 100 -4.89 -17.62 8.22
N SER A 101 -4.15 -16.59 7.83
CA SER A 101 -4.71 -15.25 7.57
C SER A 101 -5.70 -15.29 6.41
N ILE A 102 -5.36 -15.93 5.28
CA ILE A 102 -6.27 -16.05 4.13
C ILE A 102 -7.58 -16.75 4.54
N ILE A 103 -7.50 -17.86 5.27
CA ILE A 103 -8.68 -18.62 5.71
C ILE A 103 -9.55 -17.76 6.65
N VAL A 104 -8.96 -17.16 7.68
CA VAL A 104 -9.71 -16.36 8.66
C VAL A 104 -10.35 -15.14 8.02
N THR A 105 -9.58 -14.39 7.21
CA THR A 105 -10.08 -13.15 6.60
C THR A 105 -11.19 -13.42 5.59
N SER A 106 -11.04 -14.46 4.76
CA SER A 106 -12.08 -14.84 3.79
C SER A 106 -13.37 -15.30 4.46
N LEU A 107 -13.26 -16.14 5.51
CA LEU A 107 -14.41 -16.58 6.29
C LEU A 107 -15.16 -15.39 6.91
N ILE A 108 -14.43 -14.47 7.55
CA ILE A 108 -15.02 -13.27 8.18
C ILE A 108 -15.73 -12.42 7.12
N VAL A 109 -15.08 -12.11 6.00
CA VAL A 109 -15.65 -11.24 4.96
C VAL A 109 -16.92 -11.86 4.36
N VAL A 110 -16.93 -13.17 4.10
CA VAL A 110 -18.10 -13.88 3.57
C VAL A 110 -19.25 -13.84 4.57
N CYS A 111 -19.02 -14.27 5.81
CA CYS A 111 -20.05 -14.28 6.84
C CYS A 111 -20.58 -12.86 7.10
N GLN A 112 -19.69 -11.88 7.27
CA GLN A 112 -20.06 -10.51 7.57
C GLN A 112 -20.89 -9.92 6.42
N THR A 113 -20.46 -10.05 5.17
CA THR A 113 -21.19 -9.49 4.02
C THR A 113 -22.56 -10.16 3.87
N PHE A 114 -22.63 -11.49 4.07
CA PHE A 114 -23.89 -12.23 4.00
C PHE A 114 -24.89 -11.76 5.06
N PHE A 115 -24.50 -11.73 6.33
CA PHE A 115 -25.39 -11.31 7.41
C PHE A 115 -25.75 -9.83 7.33
N SER A 116 -24.80 -8.95 6.98
CA SER A 116 -25.07 -7.53 6.76
C SER A 116 -26.05 -7.31 5.60
N SER A 117 -25.95 -8.10 4.53
CA SER A 117 -26.90 -8.05 3.41
C SER A 117 -28.31 -8.47 3.83
N LEU A 118 -28.46 -9.58 4.58
CA LEU A 118 -29.75 -10.03 5.11
C LEU A 118 -30.39 -8.99 6.04
N ALA A 119 -29.60 -8.38 6.94
CA ALA A 119 -30.09 -7.34 7.85
C ALA A 119 -30.50 -6.06 7.09
N ALA A 120 -29.65 -5.58 6.17
CA ALA A 120 -29.97 -4.43 5.33
C ALA A 120 -31.22 -4.67 4.48
N TYR A 121 -31.37 -5.90 3.98
CA TYR A 121 -32.54 -6.31 3.22
C TYR A 121 -33.82 -6.24 4.09
N ALA A 122 -33.80 -6.72 5.33
CA ALA A 122 -34.95 -6.58 6.23
C ALA A 122 -35.37 -5.12 6.46
N PHE A 123 -34.42 -4.19 6.64
CA PHE A 123 -34.71 -2.76 6.74
C PHE A 123 -35.22 -2.15 5.43
N ALA A 124 -34.77 -2.63 4.28
CA ALA A 124 -35.20 -2.11 2.98
C ALA A 124 -36.65 -2.48 2.63
N ARG A 125 -37.26 -3.44 3.34
CA ARG A 125 -38.65 -3.89 3.12
C ARG A 125 -39.59 -3.57 4.31
N LEU A 126 -39.11 -2.82 5.30
CA LEU A 126 -39.90 -2.16 6.35
C LEU A 126 -40.26 -0.73 5.90
#